data_AF-A0A4R8TSE0-F1
#
_entry.id   AF-A0A4R8TSE0-F1
#
_cell.length_a   1.000
_cell.length_b   1.000
_cell.length_c   1.000
_cell.angle_alpha   90.00
_cell.angle_beta   90.00
_cell.angle_gamma   90.00
#
_symmetry.space_group_name_H-M   'P 1'
#
loop_
_entity.id
_entity.type
_entity.pdbx_description
1 polymer ?
#
loop_
_entity_poly.entity_id
_entity_poly.type
_entity_poly.pdbx_seq_one_letter_code
_entity_poly.pdbx_strand_id
1 'polypeptide(L)'
;MSNEELSRAVRELSSNIVSLQSDGTTSFLATHIGKTLCEFQLRQEPGLDLRARLTDIGMDSLVSIEIRAWIRQWMGVDLATLEIVGSENLHKLAVAVQKRMMIAKYNSKT
;
A
#
# COMPACT_ATOMS: atom_id res chain seq x y z
N MET A 1 -5.21 13.98 -2.47
CA MET A 1 -5.23 13.65 -1.04
C MET A 1 -3.80 13.68 -0.55
N SER A 2 -3.52 14.42 0.53
CA SER A 2 -2.19 14.47 1.14
C SER A 2 -1.88 13.19 1.93
N ASN A 3 -0.63 13.00 2.31
CA ASN A 3 -0.22 11.83 3.11
C ASN A 3 -0.82 11.85 4.55
N GLU A 4 -1.08 13.03 5.09
CA GLU A 4 -1.75 13.21 6.39
C GLU A 4 -3.24 12.86 6.31
N GLU A 5 -3.90 13.22 5.20
CA GLU A 5 -5.26 12.77 4.90
C GLU A 5 -5.32 11.25 4.73
N LEU A 6 -4.34 10.66 4.03
CA LEU A 6 -4.21 9.21 3.90
C LEU A 6 -4.07 8.52 5.25
N SER A 7 -3.20 9.03 6.12
CA SER A 7 -2.98 8.44 7.44
C SER A 7 -4.25 8.46 8.29
N ARG A 8 -5.03 9.55 8.20
CA ARG A 8 -6.34 9.64 8.86
C ARG A 8 -7.32 8.61 8.30
N ALA A 9 -7.44 8.50 6.98
CA ALA A 9 -8.31 7.53 6.33
C ALA A 9 -7.93 6.07 6.68
N VAL A 10 -6.65 5.73 6.65
CA VAL A 10 -6.14 4.40 7.04
C VAL A 10 -6.48 4.08 8.50
N ARG A 11 -6.33 5.06 9.40
CA ARG A 11 -6.69 4.88 10.81
C ARG A 11 -8.20 4.65 11.00
N GLU A 12 -9.03 5.38 10.27
CA GLU A 12 -10.48 5.21 10.28
C GLU A 12 -10.89 3.83 9.75
N LEU A 13 -10.35 3.40 8.61
CA LEU A 13 -10.56 2.05 8.07
C LEU A 13 -10.13 0.97 9.07
N SER A 14 -8.98 1.17 9.72
CA SER A 14 -8.46 0.24 10.74
C SER A 14 -9.26 0.24 12.05
N SER A 15 -10.23 1.15 12.23
CA SER A 15 -11.12 1.14 13.39
C SER A 15 -12.16 0.01 13.32
N ASN A 16 -12.53 -0.43 12.11
CA ASN A 16 -13.56 -1.44 11.84
C ASN A 16 -13.01 -2.55 10.93
N ILE A 17 -12.97 -3.78 11.44
CA ILE A 17 -12.41 -4.93 10.71
C ILE A 17 -13.21 -5.28 9.44
N VAL A 18 -14.52 -5.05 9.43
CA VAL A 18 -15.39 -5.33 8.27
C VAL A 18 -15.05 -4.37 7.12
N SER A 19 -14.89 -3.09 7.44
CA SER A 19 -14.46 -2.08 6.45
C SER A 19 -13.06 -2.39 5.92
N LEU A 20 -12.15 -2.76 6.82
CA LEU A 20 -10.77 -3.11 6.48
C LEU A 20 -10.68 -4.33 5.57
N GLN A 21 -11.59 -5.30 5.66
CA GLN A 21 -11.62 -6.51 4.82
C GLN A 21 -12.21 -6.32 3.43
N SER A 22 -12.78 -5.15 3.13
CA SER A 22 -13.43 -4.91 1.84
C SER A 22 -12.44 -4.79 0.68
N ASP A 23 -12.87 -5.20 -0.52
CA ASP A 23 -12.14 -4.97 -1.77
C ASP A 23 -11.94 -3.48 -2.07
N GLY A 24 -12.83 -2.63 -1.55
CA GLY A 24 -12.71 -1.18 -1.61
C GLY A 24 -11.46 -0.67 -0.90
N THR A 25 -11.14 -1.23 0.27
CA THR A 25 -9.90 -0.91 0.99
C THR A 25 -8.67 -1.36 0.19
N THR A 26 -8.68 -2.56 -0.37
CA THR A 26 -7.58 -3.04 -1.22
C THR A 26 -7.35 -2.13 -2.42
N SER A 27 -8.43 -1.71 -3.08
CA SER A 27 -8.37 -0.82 -4.25
C SER A 27 -7.86 0.58 -3.88
N PHE A 28 -8.31 1.10 -2.73
CA PHE A 28 -7.84 2.35 -2.16
C PHE A 28 -6.33 2.31 -1.88
N LEU A 29 -5.87 1.29 -1.16
CA LEU A 29 -4.44 1.11 -0.84
C LEU A 29 -3.59 0.96 -2.12
N ALA A 30 -4.01 0.10 -3.06
CA ALA A 30 -3.31 -0.11 -4.32
C ALA A 30 -3.16 1.19 -5.13
N THR A 31 -4.23 1.99 -5.17
CA THR A 31 -4.23 3.29 -5.87
C THR A 31 -3.23 4.24 -5.24
N HIS A 32 -3.22 4.38 -3.91
CA HIS A 32 -2.30 5.29 -3.24
C HIS A 32 -0.84 4.86 -3.33
N ILE A 33 -0.55 3.56 -3.23
CA ILE A 33 0.80 3.03 -3.46
C ILE A 33 1.25 3.32 -4.89
N GLY A 34 0.37 3.11 -5.88
CA GLY A 34 0.67 3.38 -7.29
C GLY A 34 0.92 4.86 -7.57
N LYS A 35 0.16 5.77 -6.95
CA LYS A 35 0.37 7.21 -7.06
C LYS A 35 1.74 7.64 -6.51
N THR A 36 2.09 7.16 -5.31
CA THR A 36 3.40 7.44 -4.71
C THR A 36 4.55 6.87 -5.54
N LEU A 37 4.38 5.69 -6.14
CA LEU A 37 5.36 5.15 -7.08
C LEU A 37 5.58 6.09 -8.28
N CYS A 38 4.51 6.62 -8.88
CA CYS A 38 4.62 7.59 -9.98
C CYS A 38 5.32 8.88 -9.53
N GLU A 39 5.05 9.36 -8.31
CA GLU A 39 5.70 10.54 -7.73
C GLU A 39 7.21 10.33 -7.60
N PHE A 40 7.65 9.18 -7.08
CA PHE A 40 9.08 8.85 -6.99
C PHE A 40 9.77 8.76 -8.35
N GLN A 41 9.03 8.35 -9.38
CA GLN A 41 9.52 8.27 -10.74
C GLN A 41 9.40 9.59 -11.52
N LEU A 42 8.87 10.66 -10.91
CA LEU A 42 8.54 11.92 -11.58
C LEU A 42 7.68 11.73 -12.84
N ARG A 43 6.81 10.70 -12.82
CA ARG A 43 5.90 10.36 -13.91
C ARG A 43 4.53 11.00 -13.66
N GLN A 44 3.95 11.61 -14.69
CA GLN A 44 2.54 12.05 -14.62
C GLN A 44 1.64 10.84 -14.44
N GLU A 45 0.71 10.85 -13.47
CA GLU A 45 -0.19 9.74 -13.14
C GLU A 45 -0.99 9.24 -14.37
N PRO A 46 -0.58 8.14 -15.04
CA PRO A 46 -1.33 7.64 -16.19
C PRO A 46 -2.10 6.42 -15.70
N GLY A 47 -3.41 6.55 -15.48
CA GLY A 47 -4.37 5.48 -15.12
C GLY A 47 -3.74 4.09 -14.94
N LEU A 48 -3.06 3.91 -13.80
CA LEU A 48 -2.07 2.85 -13.69
C LEU A 48 -2.77 1.51 -13.55
N ASP A 49 -2.40 0.54 -14.39
CA ASP A 49 -2.98 -0.81 -14.31
C ASP A 49 -2.50 -1.49 -13.02
N LEU A 50 -3.41 -1.59 -12.04
CA LEU A 50 -3.14 -2.18 -10.73
C LEU A 50 -2.83 -3.69 -10.82
N ARG A 51 -3.04 -4.32 -11.98
CA ARG A 51 -2.77 -5.73 -12.25
C ARG A 51 -1.50 -5.97 -13.06
N ALA A 52 -0.89 -4.90 -13.60
CA ALA A 52 0.40 -4.99 -14.28
C ALA A 52 1.51 -5.44 -13.31
N ARG A 53 2.54 -6.10 -13.83
CA ARG A 53 3.66 -6.55 -13.01
C ARG A 53 4.37 -5.34 -12.40
N LEU A 54 4.77 -5.46 -11.14
CA LEU A 54 5.46 -4.36 -10.44
C LEU A 54 6.71 -3.87 -11.20
N THR A 55 7.47 -4.77 -11.81
CA THR A 55 8.64 -4.42 -12.63
C THR A 55 8.27 -3.63 -13.90
N ASP A 56 7.12 -3.92 -14.52
CA ASP A 56 6.68 -3.26 -15.76
C ASP A 56 6.27 -1.80 -15.50
N ILE A 57 5.84 -1.51 -14.27
CA ILE A 57 5.55 -0.14 -13.80
C ILE A 57 6.76 0.51 -13.12
N GLY A 58 7.94 -0.14 -13.13
CA GLY A 58 9.21 0.42 -12.64
C GLY A 58 9.40 0.34 -11.13
N MET A 59 8.79 -0.63 -10.46
CA MET A 59 9.19 -1.04 -9.11
C MET A 59 10.54 -1.77 -9.20
N ASP A 60 11.63 -1.02 -9.05
CA ASP A 60 12.99 -1.55 -8.93
C ASP A 60 13.42 -1.68 -7.46
N SER A 61 14.68 -2.01 -7.21
CA SER A 61 15.20 -2.20 -5.85
C SER A 61 15.19 -0.93 -5.00
N LEU A 62 15.47 0.24 -5.58
CA LEU A 62 15.49 1.51 -4.84
C LEU A 62 14.06 1.98 -4.58
N VAL A 63 13.20 1.94 -5.60
CA VAL A 63 11.78 2.29 -5.47
C VAL A 63 11.09 1.39 -4.45
N SER A 64 11.44 0.10 -4.39
CA SER A 64 10.90 -0.83 -3.38
C SER A 64 11.25 -0.41 -1.94
N ILE A 65 12.46 0.12 -1.72
CA ILE A 65 12.90 0.61 -0.40
C ILE A 65 12.12 1.86 -0.02
N GLU A 66 11.96 2.80 -0.95
CA GLU A 66 11.20 4.04 -0.72
C GLU A 66 9.70 3.75 -0.48
N ILE A 67 9.11 2.85 -1.26
CA ILE A 67 7.73 2.41 -1.06
C ILE A 67 7.56 1.73 0.30
N ARG A 68 8.51 0.89 0.73
CA ARG A 68 8.49 0.31 2.08
C ARG A 68 8.48 1.39 3.16
N ALA A 69 9.40 2.35 3.06
CA ALA A 69 9.50 3.45 4.02
C ALA A 69 8.21 4.27 4.06
N TRP A 70 7.65 4.59 2.89
CA TRP A 70 6.40 5.32 2.76
C TRP A 70 5.19 4.57 3.33
N ILE A 71 5.03 3.26 3.04
CA ILE A 71 3.97 2.43 3.63
C ILE A 71 4.10 2.44 5.16
N ARG A 72 5.31 2.25 5.69
CA ARG A 72 5.53 2.27 7.14
C ARG A 72 5.16 3.61 7.76
N GLN A 73 5.51 4.71 7.10
CA GLN A 73 5.26 6.06 7.59
C GLN A 73 3.78 6.43 7.58
N TRP A 74 3.07 6.15 6.48
CA TRP A 74 1.74 6.71 6.24
C TRP A 74 0.60 5.70 6.33
N MET A 75 0.91 4.41 6.23
CA MET A 75 -0.05 3.32 6.41
C MET A 75 0.15 2.58 7.74
N GLY A 76 1.23 2.86 8.47
CA GLY A 76 1.46 2.38 9.83
C GLY A 76 1.78 0.89 9.95
N VAL A 77 2.13 0.23 8.84
CA VAL A 77 2.52 -1.19 8.82
C VAL A 77 3.86 -1.38 8.14
N ASP A 78 4.65 -2.34 8.64
CA ASP A 78 5.93 -2.69 8.04
C ASP A 78 5.81 -4.01 7.28
N LEU A 79 6.38 -4.05 6.07
CA LEU A 79 6.50 -5.23 5.22
C LEU A 79 7.98 -5.49 4.97
N ALA A 80 8.36 -6.75 4.85
CA ALA A 80 9.72 -7.08 4.39
C ALA A 80 9.91 -6.62 2.95
N THR A 81 11.09 -6.10 2.60
CA THR A 81 11.38 -5.68 1.22
C THR A 81 11.16 -6.82 0.22
N LEU A 82 11.48 -8.06 0.59
CA LEU A 82 11.22 -9.23 -0.26
C LEU A 82 9.72 -9.51 -0.48
N GLU A 83 8.85 -9.16 0.48
CA GLU A 83 7.39 -9.27 0.34
C GLU A 83 6.87 -8.23 -0.66
N ILE A 84 7.49 -7.05 -0.70
CA ILE A 84 7.16 -5.97 -1.65
C ILE A 84 7.63 -6.36 -3.05
N VAL A 85 8.91 -6.70 -3.21
CA VAL A 85 9.50 -7.07 -4.50
C VAL A 85 8.87 -8.35 -5.05
N GLY A 86 8.51 -9.30 -4.19
CA GLY A 86 7.86 -10.55 -4.57
C GLY A 86 6.35 -10.44 -4.85
N SER A 87 5.75 -9.26 -4.66
CA SER A 87 4.33 -9.06 -4.98
C SER A 87 4.13 -9.01 -6.50
N GLU A 88 3.16 -9.78 -7.01
CA GLU A 88 2.94 -9.90 -8.46
C GLU A 88 2.57 -8.55 -9.11
N ASN A 89 1.75 -7.75 -8.43
CA ASN A 89 1.24 -6.46 -8.89
C ASN A 89 0.81 -5.58 -7.70
N LEU A 90 0.42 -4.33 -7.96
CA LEU A 90 0.02 -3.39 -6.91
C LEU A 90 -1.18 -3.89 -6.11
N HIS A 91 -2.11 -4.59 -6.76
CA HIS A 91 -3.25 -5.16 -6.04
C HIS A 91 -2.80 -6.21 -5.02
N LYS A 92 -1.89 -7.12 -5.38
CA LYS A 92 -1.34 -8.12 -4.43
C LYS A 92 -0.52 -7.48 -3.31
N LEU A 93 0.26 -6.44 -3.62
CA LEU A 93 0.96 -5.66 -2.60
C LEU A 93 -0.03 -5.00 -1.62
N ALA A 94 -1.12 -4.42 -2.13
CA ALA A 94 -2.15 -3.83 -1.29
C ALA A 94 -2.86 -4.86 -0.40
N VAL A 95 -3.10 -6.07 -0.89
CA VAL A 95 -3.62 -7.18 -0.07
C VAL A 95 -2.63 -7.53 1.06
N ALA A 96 -1.33 -7.54 0.78
CA ALA A 96 -0.31 -7.78 1.82
C ALA A 96 -0.34 -6.68 2.90
N VAL A 97 -0.40 -5.41 2.49
CA VAL A 97 -0.54 -4.25 3.40
C VAL A 97 -1.81 -4.37 4.25
N GLN A 98 -2.97 -4.61 3.62
CA GLN A 98 -4.25 -4.80 4.30
C GLN A 98 -4.18 -5.95 5.32
N LYS A 99 -3.59 -7.08 4.94
CA LYS A 99 -3.38 -8.22 5.84
C LYS A 99 -2.51 -7.84 7.04
N ARG A 100 -1.44 -7.06 6.85
CA ARG A 100 -0.62 -6.56 7.97
C ARG A 100 -1.43 -5.64 8.89
N MET A 101 -2.28 -4.77 8.36
CA MET A 101 -3.16 -3.91 9.15
C MET A 101 -4.13 -4.74 10.01
N MET A 102 -4.70 -5.80 9.44
CA MET A 102 -5.61 -6.70 10.16
C MET A 102 -4.91 -7.42 11.32
N ILE A 103 -3.69 -7.90 11.10
CA ILE A 103 -2.88 -8.56 12.15
C ILE A 103 -2.55 -7.56 13.26
N ALA A 104 -2.09 -6.35 12.91
CA ALA A 104 -1.80 -5.31 13.89
C ALA A 104 -3.05 -4.96 14.72
N LYS A 105 -4.21 -4.87 14.07
CA LYS A 105 -5.48 -4.62 14.75
C LYS A 105 -5.87 -5.75 15.70
N TYR A 106 -5.70 -7.01 15.30
CA TYR A 106 -5.97 -8.16 16.17
C TYR A 106 -5.07 -8.14 17.41
N ASN A 107 -3.77 -7.92 17.22
CA ASN A 107 -2.81 -7.89 18.32
C ASN A 107 -3.07 -6.71 19.29
N SER A 108 -3.59 -5.58 18.81
CA SER A 108 -3.94 -4.42 19.66
C SER A 108 -5.17 -4.63 20.57
N LYS A 109 -5.93 -5.72 20.38
CA LYS A 109 -7.09 -6.07 21.23
C LYS A 109 -6.73 -7.02 22.39
N THR A 110 -5.48 -7.48 22.46
CA THR A 110 -4.96 -8.38 23.51
C THR A 110 -4.07 -7.57 24.44
#